data_AF-A0A2P6TJD8-F1
#
_entry.id   AF-A0A2P6TJD8-F1
#
_cell.length_a   1.000
_cell.length_b   1.000
_cell.length_c   1.000
_cell.angle_alpha   90.00
_cell.angle_beta   90.00
_cell.angle_gamma   90.00
#
_symmetry.space_group_name_H-M   'P 1'
#
loop_
_entity.id
_entity.type
_entity.pdbx_description
1 polymer ?
#
loop_
_entity_poly.entity_id
_entity_poly.type
_entity_poly.pdbx_seq_one_letter_code
_entity_poly.pdbx_strand_id
1 'polypeptide(L)'
;MSEEALLQEVQAPWEFASQLEQGGDAAVCTVRELLAAKKEEVLRTLQRQGVSKLGEFRVPADLAFPAFGGEPILTLGSRRRHVDYESFWGRRLHALHRGPRPTGWSNTVVLEAFVVNVRGAADPDKDGLVQPLLKQWQAGAVGHQAFGIPAVQAVVEFKWRKWARRMLLGELACFCLWAVSFFTFTVLFQDEDERASLAQLLATGRGQATVAAEVVALLAMVPFLLLEWGTLAAYGWSGWFSLWNALDLSTYILQVAIAWMHLTRQVHTGYLSIACALQCILLLFRLQFFSRVFAATRFAFLEAVKEAVSAISIYLFFMLLIMMGFAVAFHVLFRKDQKHEEFATITNAFLTMYANQNGLLDLGLMRSSHNPVSAVLLAVGYAFVMGMVIVNMLIGLMSNALDKTNQDLATKSVLHKAEIIDELEATIPRFIEDRFKGWGWYPEWIHILRIDPDRLDKPSDDLASMWSSPSDEGSSAVEAKLQAMQAQLDRLEALLLHATGGSPPAASAAAAADSASSRGGAAGASSQLAAEK
;
A
#
# COMPACT_ATOMS: atom_id res chain seq x y z
N MET A 1 0.31 -10.57 -4.29
CA MET A 1 -1.04 -10.13 -4.67
C MET A 1 -1.14 -10.15 -6.18
N SER A 2 -2.13 -10.84 -6.76
CA SER A 2 -2.44 -10.69 -8.18
C SER A 2 -3.02 -9.29 -8.41
N GLU A 3 -2.72 -8.72 -9.57
CA GLU A 3 -3.23 -7.42 -10.05
C GLU A 3 -4.77 -7.33 -9.96
N GLU A 4 -5.44 -8.48 -10.05
CA GLU A 4 -6.89 -8.67 -9.93
C GLU A 4 -7.48 -8.24 -8.58
N ALA A 5 -6.78 -8.47 -7.45
CA ALA A 5 -7.30 -8.10 -6.12
C ALA A 5 -7.29 -6.58 -5.90
N LEU A 6 -6.29 -5.88 -6.44
CA LEU A 6 -6.23 -4.41 -6.43
C LEU A 6 -7.31 -3.80 -7.33
N LEU A 7 -7.61 -4.46 -8.44
CA LEU A 7 -8.67 -4.04 -9.35
C LEU A 7 -10.04 -4.20 -8.68
N GLN A 8 -10.32 -5.31 -7.99
CA GLN A 8 -11.60 -5.53 -7.28
C GLN A 8 -11.90 -4.50 -6.19
N GLU A 9 -10.90 -4.11 -5.37
CA GLU A 9 -11.11 -3.14 -4.29
C GLU A 9 -11.35 -1.71 -4.81
N VAL A 10 -10.74 -1.36 -5.95
CA VAL A 10 -11.01 -0.10 -6.67
C VAL A 10 -12.33 -0.16 -7.45
N GLN A 11 -12.81 -1.35 -7.83
CA GLN A 11 -14.00 -1.51 -8.69
C GLN A 11 -15.33 -1.27 -7.95
N ALA A 12 -15.48 -1.72 -6.70
CA ALA A 12 -16.77 -1.67 -5.98
C ALA A 12 -17.39 -0.26 -5.84
N PRO A 13 -16.64 0.83 -5.56
CA PRO A 13 -17.21 2.19 -5.52
C PRO A 13 -17.67 2.71 -6.88
N TRP A 14 -17.08 2.22 -7.97
CA TRP A 14 -17.37 2.68 -9.33
C TRP A 14 -18.47 1.86 -10.01
N GLU A 15 -18.75 0.63 -9.57
CA GLU A 15 -19.94 -0.13 -10.00
C GLU A 15 -21.24 0.59 -9.60
N PHE A 16 -21.26 1.20 -8.41
CA PHE A 16 -22.38 2.08 -8.02
C PHE A 16 -22.48 3.31 -8.94
N ALA A 17 -21.34 3.87 -9.34
CA ALA A 17 -21.30 5.05 -10.22
C ALA A 17 -21.67 4.74 -11.69
N SER A 18 -21.40 3.53 -12.17
CA SER A 18 -21.79 3.07 -13.52
C SER A 18 -23.28 2.72 -13.62
N GLN A 19 -23.91 2.38 -12.49
CA GLN A 19 -25.36 2.17 -12.33
C GLN A 19 -26.16 3.47 -12.20
N LEU A 20 -25.51 4.60 -11.90
CA LEU A 20 -26.18 5.90 -11.96
C LEU A 20 -26.64 6.15 -13.40
N GLU A 21 -27.94 6.34 -13.60
CA GLU A 21 -28.54 6.66 -14.90
C GLU A 21 -27.78 7.82 -15.58
N GLN A 22 -27.89 7.92 -16.91
CA GLN A 22 -27.41 9.07 -17.69
C GLN A 22 -28.03 10.35 -17.12
N GLY A 23 -27.36 10.94 -16.13
CA GLY A 23 -27.92 11.98 -15.30
C GLY A 23 -27.98 13.27 -16.10
N GLY A 24 -29.15 13.53 -16.68
CA GLY A 24 -29.53 14.88 -17.11
C GLY A 24 -29.37 15.87 -15.98
N ASP A 25 -28.90 17.07 -16.31
CA ASP A 25 -28.78 18.28 -15.47
C ASP A 25 -28.63 18.09 -13.94
N ALA A 26 -27.84 17.11 -13.51
CA ALA A 26 -27.61 16.88 -12.08
C ALA A 26 -27.05 18.15 -11.45
N ALA A 27 -27.60 18.56 -10.30
CA ALA A 27 -27.34 19.84 -9.67
C ALA A 27 -25.84 20.12 -9.54
N VAL A 28 -25.38 21.14 -10.28
CA VAL A 28 -24.02 21.65 -10.16
C VAL A 28 -23.88 22.26 -8.78
N CYS A 29 -22.99 21.70 -7.97
CA CYS A 29 -22.69 22.21 -6.64
C CYS A 29 -21.26 22.73 -6.60
N THR A 30 -21.06 23.92 -6.05
CA THR A 30 -19.70 24.41 -5.76
C THR A 30 -19.17 23.79 -4.46
N VAL A 31 -17.85 23.69 -4.32
CA VAL A 31 -17.22 23.18 -3.08
C VAL A 31 -17.72 23.95 -1.84
N ARG A 32 -17.92 25.27 -1.94
CA ARG A 32 -18.43 26.10 -0.83
C ARG A 32 -19.87 25.80 -0.46
N GLU A 33 -20.75 25.59 -1.44
CA GLU A 33 -22.15 25.20 -1.20
C GLU A 33 -22.24 23.80 -0.60
N LEU A 34 -21.40 22.87 -1.09
CA LEU A 34 -21.32 21.52 -0.57
C LEU A 34 -20.89 21.52 0.90
N LEU A 35 -19.85 22.28 1.25
CA LEU A 35 -19.35 22.37 2.62
C LEU A 35 -20.25 23.15 3.59
N ALA A 36 -21.19 23.95 3.06
CA ALA A 36 -22.20 24.64 3.86
C ALA A 36 -23.34 23.71 4.32
N ALA A 37 -23.52 22.56 3.66
CA ALA A 37 -24.50 21.55 4.06
C ALA A 37 -24.07 20.75 5.30
N LYS A 38 -25.00 19.98 5.91
CA LYS A 38 -24.67 19.13 7.07
C LYS A 38 -23.65 18.05 6.68
N LYS A 39 -22.69 17.75 7.55
CA LYS A 39 -21.53 16.85 7.28
C LYS A 39 -21.91 15.48 6.69
N GLU A 40 -22.91 14.79 7.25
CA GLU A 40 -23.36 13.49 6.73
C GLU A 40 -24.04 13.60 5.35
N GLU A 41 -24.64 14.75 5.08
CA GLU A 41 -25.29 15.08 3.81
C GLU A 41 -24.25 15.33 2.72
N VAL A 42 -23.07 15.86 3.07
CA VAL A 42 -21.94 16.04 2.14
C VAL A 42 -21.46 14.72 1.57
N LEU A 43 -21.16 13.73 2.43
CA LEU A 43 -20.65 12.44 1.98
C LEU A 43 -21.71 11.67 1.17
N ARG A 44 -22.97 11.71 1.60
CA ARG A 44 -24.08 11.10 0.84
C ARG A 44 -24.30 11.78 -0.51
N THR A 45 -24.21 13.11 -0.56
CA THR A 45 -24.31 13.89 -1.80
C THR A 45 -23.14 13.59 -2.73
N LEU A 46 -21.91 13.52 -2.22
CA LEU A 46 -20.74 13.13 -3.01
C LEU A 46 -20.84 11.69 -3.54
N GLN A 47 -21.36 10.76 -2.74
CA GLN A 47 -21.54 9.38 -3.16
C GLN A 47 -22.62 9.23 -4.25
N ARG A 48 -23.74 9.96 -4.13
CA ARG A 48 -24.88 9.84 -5.06
C ARG A 48 -24.79 10.74 -6.28
N GLN A 49 -24.22 11.93 -6.13
CA GLN A 49 -24.24 12.99 -7.14
C GLN A 49 -22.85 13.54 -7.46
N GLY A 50 -21.78 13.06 -6.83
CA GLY A 50 -20.43 13.58 -7.03
C GLY A 50 -19.87 13.33 -8.44
N VAL A 51 -20.37 12.30 -9.15
CA VAL A 51 -19.96 11.94 -10.51
C VAL A 51 -21.20 11.65 -11.35
N SER A 52 -21.19 12.11 -12.61
CA SER A 52 -22.20 11.75 -13.62
C SER A 52 -21.56 11.05 -14.80
N LYS A 53 -22.22 10.01 -15.31
CA LYS A 53 -21.84 9.32 -16.54
C LYS A 53 -22.23 10.17 -17.75
N LEU A 54 -21.25 10.50 -18.59
CA LEU A 54 -21.45 11.27 -19.83
C LEU A 54 -21.86 10.36 -20.99
N GLY A 55 -21.31 9.15 -21.04
CA GLY A 55 -21.58 8.20 -22.12
C GLY A 55 -20.53 7.10 -22.19
N GLU A 56 -20.75 6.16 -23.11
CA GLU A 56 -19.83 5.08 -23.43
C GLU A 56 -19.42 5.19 -24.90
N PHE A 57 -18.19 4.82 -25.22
CA PHE A 57 -17.73 4.73 -26.60
C PHE A 57 -16.69 3.62 -26.76
N ARG A 58 -16.57 3.10 -27.98
CA ARG A 58 -15.68 1.96 -28.29
C ARG A 58 -14.39 2.46 -28.91
N VAL A 59 -13.27 1.98 -28.40
CA VAL A 59 -11.93 2.35 -28.89
C VAL A 59 -11.09 1.09 -29.13
N PRO A 60 -10.23 1.05 -30.15
CA PRO A 60 -9.28 -0.05 -30.32
C PRO A 60 -8.41 -0.26 -29.07
N ALA A 61 -8.24 -1.52 -28.66
CA ALA A 61 -7.43 -1.93 -27.51
C ALA A 61 -5.99 -1.38 -27.58
N ASP A 62 -5.41 -1.38 -28.78
CA ASP A 62 -4.08 -0.85 -29.08
C ASP A 62 -3.91 0.64 -28.77
N LEU A 63 -5.02 1.39 -28.74
CA LEU A 63 -5.03 2.80 -28.38
C LEU A 63 -5.33 2.98 -26.89
N ALA A 64 -6.23 2.16 -26.33
CA ALA A 64 -6.68 2.25 -24.95
C ALA A 64 -5.58 1.80 -23.96
N PHE A 65 -5.11 0.55 -24.01
CA PHE A 65 -4.20 0.02 -23.00
C PHE A 65 -2.88 0.79 -22.85
N PRO A 66 -2.19 1.20 -23.94
CA PRO A 66 -0.98 2.00 -23.82
C PRO A 66 -1.22 3.38 -23.22
N ALA A 67 -2.41 3.96 -23.40
CA ALA A 67 -2.74 5.27 -22.85
C ALA A 67 -3.01 5.21 -21.33
N PHE A 68 -3.54 4.08 -20.83
CA PHE A 68 -3.78 3.87 -19.39
C PHE A 68 -2.51 3.44 -18.64
N GLY A 69 -1.56 2.77 -19.30
CA GLY A 69 -0.23 2.47 -18.72
C GLY A 69 -0.28 1.64 -17.43
N GLY A 70 -1.28 0.76 -17.29
CA GLY A 70 -1.49 -0.08 -16.10
C GLY A 70 -2.32 0.56 -14.98
N GLU A 71 -2.85 1.77 -15.17
CA GLU A 71 -3.74 2.40 -14.18
C GLU A 71 -5.23 2.23 -14.55
N PRO A 72 -6.17 2.17 -13.57
CA PRO A 72 -7.58 1.82 -13.83
C PRO A 72 -8.42 2.98 -14.38
N ILE A 73 -7.98 4.23 -14.19
CA ILE A 73 -8.71 5.45 -14.59
C ILE A 73 -7.79 6.43 -15.30
N LEU A 74 -8.33 7.30 -16.15
CA LEU A 74 -7.60 8.37 -16.80
C LEU A 74 -8.34 9.69 -16.64
N THR A 75 -7.63 10.74 -16.23
CA THR A 75 -8.26 12.02 -15.85
C THR A 75 -7.79 13.18 -16.73
N LEU A 76 -8.70 14.10 -17.02
CA LEU A 76 -8.42 15.28 -17.84
C LEU A 76 -9.24 16.49 -17.37
N GLY A 77 -8.60 17.66 -17.35
CA GLY A 77 -9.24 18.91 -16.97
C GLY A 77 -9.91 19.60 -18.16
N SER A 78 -11.10 20.18 -17.94
CA SER A 78 -11.81 21.00 -18.92
C SER A 78 -12.41 22.25 -18.25
N ARG A 79 -12.62 23.31 -19.04
CA ARG A 79 -13.40 24.49 -18.62
C ARG A 79 -14.90 24.30 -18.81
N ARG A 80 -15.32 23.28 -19.57
CA ARG A 80 -16.73 22.98 -19.85
C ARG A 80 -17.11 21.63 -19.24
N ARG A 81 -18.29 21.58 -18.62
CA ARG A 81 -18.91 20.35 -18.11
C ARG A 81 -19.35 19.44 -19.25
N HIS A 82 -20.13 19.97 -20.19
CA HIS A 82 -20.56 19.24 -21.37
C HIS A 82 -19.54 19.40 -22.48
N VAL A 83 -18.87 18.30 -22.78
CA VAL A 83 -17.93 18.19 -23.89
C VAL A 83 -18.37 16.97 -24.71
N ASP A 84 -18.21 17.04 -26.03
CA ASP A 84 -18.29 15.86 -26.87
C ASP A 84 -17.20 14.87 -26.44
N TYR A 85 -17.61 13.88 -25.64
CA TYR A 85 -16.72 13.01 -24.91
C TYR A 85 -15.88 12.13 -25.86
N GLU A 86 -16.46 11.72 -26.99
CA GLU A 86 -15.78 10.86 -27.97
C GLU A 86 -14.64 11.61 -28.67
N SER A 87 -14.89 12.84 -29.17
CA SER A 87 -13.84 13.63 -29.82
C SER A 87 -12.83 14.23 -28.84
N PHE A 88 -13.25 14.49 -27.59
CA PHE A 88 -12.38 15.00 -26.54
C PHE A 88 -11.38 13.93 -26.08
N TRP A 89 -11.86 12.73 -25.76
CA TRP A 89 -11.01 11.62 -25.34
C TRP A 89 -10.27 10.99 -26.51
N GLY A 90 -10.86 10.91 -27.70
CA GLY A 90 -10.19 10.42 -28.92
C GLY A 90 -8.90 11.18 -29.21
N ARG A 91 -8.94 12.52 -29.20
CA ARG A 91 -7.74 13.36 -29.36
C ARG A 91 -6.67 13.09 -28.29
N ARG A 92 -7.10 12.87 -27.04
CA ARG A 92 -6.18 12.62 -25.92
C ARG A 92 -5.52 11.25 -26.03
N LEU A 93 -6.27 10.21 -26.35
CA LEU A 93 -5.75 8.85 -26.52
C LEU A 93 -4.76 8.79 -27.70
N HIS A 94 -5.09 9.44 -28.82
CA HIS A 94 -4.17 9.56 -29.95
C HIS A 94 -2.89 10.33 -29.59
N ALA A 95 -2.97 11.38 -28.78
CA ALA A 95 -1.79 12.13 -28.33
C ALA A 95 -0.88 11.35 -27.36
N LEU A 96 -1.45 10.39 -26.61
CA LEU A 96 -0.73 9.54 -25.67
C LEU A 96 -0.16 8.27 -26.31
N HIS A 97 -0.66 7.89 -27.49
CA HIS A 97 -0.17 6.74 -28.24
C HIS A 97 1.27 6.99 -28.72
N ARG A 98 2.22 6.24 -28.13
CA ARG A 98 3.64 6.23 -28.51
C ARG A 98 4.15 4.82 -28.85
N GLY A 99 3.23 3.87 -29.05
CA GLY A 99 3.55 2.46 -29.26
C GLY A 99 3.79 2.07 -30.73
N PRO A 100 4.40 0.89 -30.99
CA PRO A 100 4.57 0.35 -32.34
C PRO A 100 3.21 -0.01 -32.97
N ARG A 101 3.20 -0.14 -34.31
CA ARG A 101 2.03 -0.40 -35.16
C ARG A 101 1.17 -1.58 -34.65
N PRO A 102 -0.15 -1.54 -34.92
CA PRO A 102 -1.12 -2.52 -34.44
C PRO A 102 -0.70 -3.95 -34.75
N THR A 103 -0.90 -4.86 -33.80
CA THR A 103 -0.51 -6.29 -33.85
C THR A 103 -1.40 -7.12 -34.79
N GLY A 104 -2.30 -6.48 -35.54
CA GLY A 104 -3.26 -7.14 -36.42
C GLY A 104 -4.48 -7.74 -35.70
N TRP A 105 -4.52 -7.67 -34.37
CA TRP A 105 -5.64 -8.11 -33.55
C TRP A 105 -6.54 -6.91 -33.24
N SER A 106 -7.69 -6.80 -33.93
CA SER A 106 -8.64 -5.70 -33.73
C SER A 106 -9.60 -6.01 -32.58
N ASN A 107 -9.14 -5.94 -31.33
CA ASN A 107 -10.06 -5.95 -30.19
C ASN A 107 -10.53 -4.51 -29.90
N THR A 108 -11.84 -4.33 -29.65
CA THR A 108 -12.42 -3.02 -29.28
C THR A 108 -12.84 -3.07 -27.83
N VAL A 109 -12.37 -2.10 -27.05
CA VAL A 109 -12.67 -1.97 -25.63
C VAL A 109 -13.74 -0.90 -25.44
N VAL A 110 -14.72 -1.17 -24.56
CA VAL A 110 -15.73 -0.17 -24.17
C VAL A 110 -15.14 0.72 -23.09
N LEU A 111 -15.13 2.03 -23.34
CA LEU A 111 -14.69 3.03 -22.40
C LEU A 111 -15.90 3.82 -21.88
N GLU A 112 -15.94 4.02 -20.56
CA GLU A 112 -16.94 4.83 -19.88
C GLU A 112 -16.36 6.21 -19.58
N ALA A 113 -17.06 7.26 -20.00
CA ALA A 113 -16.71 8.65 -19.70
C ALA A 113 -17.58 9.18 -18.56
N PHE A 114 -16.94 9.81 -17.57
CA PHE A 114 -17.59 10.44 -16.43
C PHE A 114 -17.13 11.89 -16.26
N VAL A 115 -17.94 12.69 -15.56
CA VAL A 115 -17.58 14.05 -15.14
C VAL A 115 -17.84 14.21 -13.65
N VAL A 116 -16.92 14.88 -12.95
CA VAL A 116 -17.12 15.28 -11.55
C VAL A 116 -18.09 16.45 -11.52
N ASN A 117 -19.21 16.33 -10.79
CA ASN A 117 -20.26 17.36 -10.76
C ASN A 117 -19.97 18.54 -9.83
N VAL A 118 -18.85 18.51 -9.12
CA VAL A 118 -18.42 19.57 -8.20
C VAL A 118 -17.54 20.56 -8.95
N ARG A 119 -18.03 21.80 -9.12
CA ARG A 119 -17.28 22.86 -9.79
C ARG A 119 -16.14 23.33 -8.89
N GLY A 120 -14.93 23.44 -9.47
CA GLY A 120 -13.74 23.85 -8.71
C GLY A 120 -13.22 22.78 -7.76
N ALA A 121 -13.61 21.51 -7.92
CA ALA A 121 -13.13 20.44 -7.04
C ALA A 121 -11.60 20.30 -7.02
N ALA A 122 -10.95 20.68 -8.13
CA ALA A 122 -9.50 20.70 -8.27
C ALA A 122 -8.83 21.94 -7.69
N ASP A 123 -9.56 22.96 -7.22
CA ASP A 123 -8.96 24.20 -6.73
C ASP A 123 -8.00 23.95 -5.55
N PRO A 124 -7.03 24.84 -5.31
CA PRO A 124 -6.07 24.68 -4.22
C PRO A 124 -6.71 24.95 -2.85
N ASP A 125 -6.11 24.38 -1.80
CA ASP A 125 -6.43 24.69 -0.41
C ASP A 125 -7.93 24.53 -0.07
N LYS A 126 -8.51 25.50 0.63
CA LYS A 126 -9.88 25.53 1.17
C LYS A 126 -10.94 25.66 0.08
N ASP A 127 -10.54 26.10 -1.11
CA ASP A 127 -11.45 26.26 -2.24
C ASP A 127 -11.63 24.91 -2.99
N GLY A 128 -10.73 23.95 -2.80
CA GLY A 128 -10.82 22.60 -3.35
C GLY A 128 -11.50 21.58 -2.43
N LEU A 129 -11.78 20.40 -3.01
CA LEU A 129 -12.47 19.31 -2.29
C LEU A 129 -11.56 18.57 -1.29
N VAL A 130 -10.25 18.52 -1.55
CA VAL A 130 -9.30 17.62 -0.87
C VAL A 130 -8.98 18.09 0.56
N GLN A 131 -8.55 19.34 0.74
CA GLN A 131 -8.12 19.85 2.05
C GLN A 131 -9.24 19.86 3.10
N PRO A 132 -10.49 20.28 2.80
CA PRO A 132 -11.58 20.25 3.78
C PRO A 132 -11.91 18.83 4.25
N LEU A 133 -11.89 17.85 3.35
CA LEU A 133 -12.08 16.44 3.69
C LEU A 133 -10.92 15.92 4.55
N LEU A 134 -9.69 16.30 4.22
CA LEU A 134 -8.49 15.93 4.99
C LEU A 134 -8.56 16.47 6.42
N LYS A 135 -8.90 17.76 6.60
CA LYS A 135 -9.06 18.38 7.92
C LYS A 135 -10.15 17.73 8.75
N GLN A 136 -11.25 17.29 8.12
CA GLN A 136 -12.30 16.56 8.82
C GLN A 136 -11.88 15.14 9.21
N TRP A 137 -11.09 14.47 8.38
CA TRP A 137 -10.49 13.18 8.73
C TRP A 137 -9.49 13.32 9.88
N GLN A 138 -8.61 14.32 9.85
CA GLN A 138 -7.66 14.62 10.95
C GLN A 138 -8.39 14.94 12.27
N ALA A 139 -9.56 15.58 12.19
CA ALA A 139 -10.41 15.85 13.35
C ALA A 139 -11.19 14.60 13.85
N GLY A 140 -11.03 13.44 13.21
CA GLY A 140 -11.72 12.19 13.53
C GLY A 140 -13.20 12.17 13.14
N ALA A 141 -13.67 13.15 12.35
CA ALA A 141 -15.08 13.26 11.97
C ALA A 141 -15.47 12.41 10.76
N VAL A 142 -14.49 11.97 9.96
CA VAL A 142 -14.70 11.22 8.71
C VAL A 142 -13.73 10.04 8.66
N GLY A 143 -14.24 8.86 8.31
CA GLY A 143 -13.41 7.66 8.12
C GLY A 143 -12.69 7.63 6.77
N HIS A 144 -11.66 6.80 6.66
CA HIS A 144 -10.86 6.60 5.44
C HIS A 144 -11.72 6.29 4.19
N GLN A 145 -12.87 5.63 4.39
CA GLN A 145 -13.83 5.29 3.33
C GLN A 145 -14.32 6.49 2.49
N ALA A 146 -14.30 7.71 3.04
CA ALA A 146 -14.66 8.91 2.26
C ALA A 146 -13.70 9.17 1.08
N PHE A 147 -12.44 8.73 1.19
CA PHE A 147 -11.47 8.80 0.09
C PHE A 147 -11.66 7.69 -0.95
N GLY A 148 -12.53 6.72 -0.67
CA GLY A 148 -13.01 5.72 -1.62
C GLY A 148 -14.07 6.25 -2.59
N ILE A 149 -14.62 7.45 -2.36
CA ILE A 149 -15.68 8.02 -3.20
C ILE A 149 -15.12 8.36 -4.59
N PRO A 150 -15.77 7.93 -5.70
CA PRO A 150 -15.29 8.15 -7.07
C PRO A 150 -14.89 9.61 -7.40
N ALA A 151 -15.66 10.58 -6.93
CA ALA A 151 -15.37 12.00 -7.12
C ALA A 151 -14.03 12.42 -6.47
N VAL A 152 -13.77 11.96 -5.24
CA VAL A 152 -12.54 12.27 -4.50
C VAL A 152 -11.34 11.59 -5.15
N GLN A 153 -11.48 10.31 -5.51
CA GLN A 153 -10.44 9.56 -6.23
C GLN A 153 -10.04 10.24 -7.53
N ALA A 154 -11.01 10.69 -8.32
CA ALA A 154 -10.78 11.38 -9.59
C ALA A 154 -10.00 12.69 -9.42
N VAL A 155 -10.36 13.50 -8.41
CA VAL A 155 -9.68 14.77 -8.11
C VAL A 155 -8.23 14.54 -7.68
N VAL A 156 -8.02 13.59 -6.76
CA VAL A 156 -6.68 13.23 -6.26
C VAL A 156 -5.80 12.71 -7.39
N GLU A 157 -6.33 11.80 -8.23
CA GLU A 157 -5.56 11.23 -9.34
C GLU A 157 -5.23 12.27 -10.42
N PHE A 158 -6.16 13.20 -10.69
CA PHE A 158 -5.89 14.33 -11.58
C PHE A 158 -4.73 15.20 -11.09
N LYS A 159 -4.79 15.68 -9.83
CA LYS A 159 -3.72 16.51 -9.24
C LYS A 159 -2.39 15.76 -9.21
N TRP A 160 -2.44 14.48 -8.83
CA TRP A 160 -1.26 13.61 -8.76
C TRP A 160 -0.52 13.50 -10.09
N ARG A 161 -1.25 13.18 -11.18
CA ARG A 161 -0.67 13.02 -12.52
C ARG A 161 -0.23 14.32 -13.14
N LYS A 162 -0.98 15.40 -12.89
CA LYS A 162 -0.74 16.69 -13.54
C LYS A 162 0.57 17.31 -13.07
N TRP A 163 0.79 17.36 -11.76
CA TRP A 163 1.93 18.10 -11.20
C TRP A 163 2.54 17.45 -9.95
N ALA A 164 1.76 16.87 -9.03
CA ALA A 164 2.29 16.46 -7.72
C ALA A 164 3.42 15.43 -7.83
N ARG A 165 3.26 14.42 -8.69
CA ARG A 165 4.31 13.42 -8.94
C ARG A 165 5.62 14.03 -9.43
N ARG A 166 5.56 15.07 -10.27
CA ARG A 166 6.77 15.73 -10.81
C ARG A 166 7.44 16.61 -9.78
N MET A 167 6.67 17.32 -8.96
CA MET A 167 7.21 18.14 -7.87
C MET A 167 7.90 17.25 -6.84
N LEU A 168 7.25 16.16 -6.43
CA LEU A 168 7.80 15.18 -5.50
C LEU A 168 9.07 14.49 -6.04
N LEU A 169 9.13 14.23 -7.35
CA LEU A 169 10.35 13.72 -7.99
C LEU A 169 11.49 14.78 -8.02
N GLY A 170 11.13 16.05 -8.16
CA GLY A 170 12.08 17.17 -8.03
C GLY A 170 12.62 17.28 -6.61
N GLU A 171 11.77 17.13 -5.59
CA GLU A 171 12.18 17.07 -4.19
C GLU A 171 13.09 15.87 -3.93
N LEU A 172 12.74 14.68 -4.43
CA LEU A 172 13.60 13.51 -4.34
C LEU A 172 14.97 13.76 -4.98
N ALA A 173 15.03 14.42 -6.14
CA ALA A 173 16.30 14.74 -6.79
C ALA A 173 17.15 15.71 -5.94
N CYS A 174 16.55 16.75 -5.36
CA CYS A 174 17.23 17.64 -4.41
C CYS A 174 17.70 16.90 -3.16
N PHE A 175 16.90 15.96 -2.66
CA PHE A 175 17.25 15.15 -1.50
C PHE A 175 18.42 14.20 -1.81
N CYS A 176 18.39 13.54 -2.97
CA CYS A 176 19.50 12.70 -3.42
C CYS A 176 20.78 13.53 -3.58
N LEU A 177 20.68 14.76 -4.09
CA LEU A 177 21.82 15.67 -4.15
C LEU A 177 22.37 15.98 -2.75
N TRP A 178 21.50 16.29 -1.78
CA TRP A 178 21.90 16.51 -0.39
C TRP A 178 22.57 15.27 0.20
N ALA A 179 21.94 14.09 0.09
CA ALA A 179 22.45 12.84 0.62
C ALA A 179 23.79 12.44 -0.01
N VAL A 180 23.91 12.45 -1.34
CA VAL A 180 25.16 12.10 -2.03
C VAL A 180 26.28 13.08 -1.67
N SER A 181 25.97 14.38 -1.59
CA SER A 181 26.97 15.39 -1.20
C SER A 181 27.44 15.19 0.24
N PHE A 182 26.52 14.89 1.16
CA PHE A 182 26.87 14.60 2.55
C PHE A 182 27.67 13.30 2.70
N PHE A 183 27.30 12.23 1.99
CA PHE A 183 28.06 10.97 2.00
C PHE A 183 29.46 11.17 1.41
N THR A 184 29.58 11.96 0.34
CA THR A 184 30.87 12.33 -0.25
C THR A 184 31.71 13.11 0.77
N PHE A 185 31.12 14.06 1.48
CA PHE A 185 31.77 14.76 2.59
C PHE A 185 32.28 13.79 3.66
N THR A 186 31.44 12.88 4.16
CA THR A 186 31.83 11.93 5.21
C THR A 186 32.96 10.99 4.78
N VAL A 187 32.95 10.53 3.53
CA VAL A 187 34.03 9.68 2.98
C VAL A 187 35.34 10.47 2.85
N LEU A 188 35.28 11.72 2.40
CA LEU A 188 36.48 12.56 2.28
C LEU A 188 37.04 13.01 3.64
N PHE A 189 36.15 13.24 4.61
CA PHE A 189 36.48 13.63 5.98
C PHE A 189 37.19 12.52 6.77
N GLN A 190 36.91 11.24 6.47
CA GLN A 190 37.51 10.11 7.21
C GLN A 190 39.05 10.08 7.14
N ASP A 191 39.63 10.51 6.02
CA ASP A 191 41.09 10.49 5.78
C ASP A 191 41.77 11.83 6.11
N GLU A 192 41.07 12.74 6.79
CA GLU A 192 41.52 14.11 6.98
C GLU A 192 42.47 14.28 8.18
N ASP A 193 43.52 15.08 8.02
CA ASP A 193 44.42 15.44 9.12
C ASP A 193 43.70 16.31 10.16
N GLU A 194 43.37 15.71 11.30
CA GLU A 194 42.64 16.36 12.40
C GLU A 194 43.32 17.63 12.93
N ARG A 195 44.64 17.74 12.79
CA ARG A 195 45.47 18.86 13.31
C ARG A 195 45.66 20.00 12.32
N ALA A 196 45.25 19.83 11.06
CA ALA A 196 45.42 20.87 10.04
C ALA A 196 44.47 22.05 10.32
N SER A 197 44.94 23.27 10.08
CA SER A 197 44.07 24.45 10.05
C SER A 197 43.24 24.49 8.77
N LEU A 198 42.11 25.21 8.77
CA LEU A 198 41.22 25.30 7.60
C LEU A 198 41.92 25.88 6.36
N ALA A 199 42.90 26.79 6.54
CA ALA A 199 43.71 27.31 5.44
C ALA A 199 44.66 26.27 4.85
N GLN A 200 45.24 25.40 5.67
CA GLN A 200 46.06 24.27 5.21
C GLN A 200 45.20 23.20 4.52
N LEU A 201 43.97 23.02 4.99
CA LEU A 201 43.01 22.12 4.36
C LEU A 201 42.66 22.59 2.94
N LEU A 202 42.29 23.86 2.79
CA LEU A 202 41.97 24.49 1.50
C LEU A 202 43.15 24.55 0.53
N ALA A 203 44.39 24.41 1.01
CA ALA A 203 45.56 24.30 0.15
C ALA A 203 45.65 22.94 -0.55
N THR A 204 44.96 21.92 -0.04
CA THR A 204 44.91 20.58 -0.65
C THR A 204 43.67 20.42 -1.53
N GLY A 205 43.81 19.74 -2.67
CA GLY A 205 42.67 19.48 -3.56
C GLY A 205 41.58 18.62 -2.91
N ARG A 206 41.97 17.72 -2.00
CA ARG A 206 41.03 16.91 -1.20
C ARG A 206 40.24 17.77 -0.22
N GLY A 207 40.92 18.65 0.51
CA GLY A 207 40.27 19.57 1.44
C GLY A 207 39.31 20.56 0.77
N GLN A 208 39.68 21.06 -0.41
CA GLN A 208 38.76 21.84 -1.25
C GLN A 208 37.51 21.05 -1.62
N ALA A 209 37.66 19.77 -1.98
CA ALA A 209 36.54 18.90 -2.29
C ALA A 209 35.66 18.61 -1.06
N THR A 210 36.24 18.41 0.14
CA THR A 210 35.49 18.23 1.39
C THR A 210 34.62 19.44 1.70
N VAL A 211 35.21 20.64 1.69
CA VAL A 211 34.47 21.89 1.94
C VAL A 211 33.44 22.15 0.84
N ALA A 212 33.76 21.87 -0.43
CA ALA A 212 32.80 22.02 -1.51
C ALA A 212 31.60 21.07 -1.36
N ALA A 213 31.82 19.80 -1.02
CA ALA A 213 30.76 18.82 -0.79
C ALA A 213 29.84 19.22 0.38
N GLU A 214 30.43 19.77 1.45
CA GLU A 214 29.69 20.31 2.59
C GLU A 214 28.84 21.54 2.21
N VAL A 215 29.41 22.48 1.45
CA VAL A 215 28.68 23.66 0.97
C VAL A 215 27.53 23.24 0.05
N VAL A 216 27.76 22.29 -0.84
CA VAL A 216 26.70 21.74 -1.70
C VAL A 216 25.62 21.05 -0.85
N ALA A 217 26.00 20.30 0.18
CA ALA A 217 25.05 19.69 1.11
C ALA A 217 24.19 20.73 1.84
N LEU A 218 24.80 21.83 2.33
CA LEU A 218 24.08 22.95 2.95
C LEU A 218 23.13 23.63 1.97
N LEU A 219 23.57 23.89 0.73
CA LEU A 219 22.73 24.51 -0.29
C LEU A 219 21.58 23.60 -0.71
N ALA A 220 21.82 22.29 -0.84
CA ALA A 220 20.80 21.31 -1.17
C ALA A 220 19.76 21.12 -0.04
N MET A 221 20.11 21.46 1.21
CA MET A 221 19.18 21.47 2.34
C MET A 221 18.22 22.68 2.32
N VAL A 222 18.63 23.82 1.75
CA VAL A 222 17.85 25.09 1.81
C VAL A 222 16.40 24.95 1.30
N PRO A 223 16.12 24.31 0.15
CA PRO A 223 14.75 24.13 -0.31
C PRO A 223 13.86 23.43 0.72
N PHE A 224 14.38 22.41 1.41
CA PHE A 224 13.62 21.68 2.43
C PHE A 224 13.32 22.53 3.67
N LEU A 225 14.27 23.36 4.11
CA LEU A 225 14.02 24.33 5.18
C LEU A 225 12.92 25.34 4.80
N LEU A 226 12.89 25.78 3.54
CA LEU A 226 11.84 26.69 3.06
C LEU A 226 10.46 26.00 3.02
N LEU A 227 10.41 24.73 2.61
CA LEU A 227 9.18 23.94 2.64
C LEU A 227 8.67 23.80 4.09
N GLU A 228 9.53 23.44 5.03
CA GLU A 228 9.17 23.30 6.45
C GLU A 228 8.72 24.60 7.11
N TRP A 229 9.36 25.71 6.73
CA TRP A 229 8.91 27.01 7.17
C TRP A 229 7.49 27.33 6.64
N GLY A 230 7.21 26.95 5.39
CA GLY A 230 5.88 27.04 4.79
C GLY A 230 4.84 26.19 5.51
N THR A 231 5.16 24.93 5.82
CA THR A 231 4.25 24.02 6.54
C THR A 231 3.99 24.51 7.96
N LEU A 232 5.01 24.98 8.68
CA LEU A 232 4.86 25.56 10.01
C LEU A 232 3.95 26.80 9.99
N ALA A 233 4.07 27.64 8.96
CA ALA A 233 3.22 28.82 8.79
C ALA A 233 1.75 28.44 8.47
N ALA A 234 1.51 27.34 7.74
CA ALA A 234 0.18 26.91 7.32
C ALA A 234 -0.58 26.12 8.40
N TYR A 235 0.09 25.20 9.09
CA TYR A 235 -0.54 24.30 10.09
C TYR A 235 -0.35 24.77 11.55
N GLY A 236 0.56 25.72 11.79
CA GLY A 236 0.88 26.22 13.13
C GLY A 236 1.63 25.20 14.00
N TRP A 237 1.98 25.61 15.22
CA TRP A 237 2.82 24.82 16.13
C TRP A 237 2.22 23.47 16.55
N SER A 238 0.90 23.39 16.75
CA SER A 238 0.23 22.16 17.19
C SER A 238 0.06 21.13 16.08
N GLY A 239 -0.10 21.59 14.83
CA GLY A 239 -0.20 20.70 13.66
C GLY A 239 1.16 20.27 13.13
N TRP A 240 2.19 21.08 13.34
CA TRP A 240 3.56 20.78 12.88
C TRP A 240 4.30 19.79 13.78
N PHE A 241 3.95 19.65 15.07
CA PHE A 241 4.67 18.75 15.97
C PHE A 241 4.31 17.27 15.74
N SER A 242 4.95 16.66 14.74
CA SER A 242 4.88 15.22 14.45
C SER A 242 6.24 14.56 14.69
N LEU A 243 6.26 13.24 14.95
CA LEU A 243 7.52 12.49 15.12
C LEU A 243 8.44 12.63 13.89
N TRP A 244 7.85 12.72 12.70
CA TRP A 244 8.54 12.88 11.43
C TRP A 244 9.17 14.27 11.31
N ASN A 245 8.41 15.31 11.64
CA ASN A 245 8.91 16.68 11.59
C ASN A 245 9.99 16.92 12.64
N ALA A 246 9.91 16.24 13.79
CA ALA A 246 10.98 16.26 14.79
C ALA A 246 12.26 15.58 14.28
N LEU A 247 12.14 14.46 13.57
CA LEU A 247 13.26 13.79 12.91
C LEU A 247 13.86 14.68 11.83
N ASP A 248 13.03 15.31 11.01
CA ASP A 248 13.46 16.24 9.97
C ASP A 248 14.17 17.46 10.55
N LEU A 249 13.60 18.08 11.58
CA LEU A 249 14.26 19.15 12.32
C LEU A 249 15.61 18.71 12.89
N SER A 250 15.70 17.49 13.43
CA SER A 250 16.95 16.95 13.94
C SER A 250 18.02 16.85 12.84
N THR A 251 17.64 16.44 11.61
CA THR A 251 18.59 16.36 10.48
C THR A 251 19.11 17.72 10.05
N TYR A 252 18.29 18.77 10.08
CA TYR A 252 18.73 20.11 9.72
C TYR A 252 19.63 20.71 10.80
N ILE A 253 19.26 20.56 12.07
CA ILE A 253 20.08 21.02 13.19
C ILE A 253 21.43 20.32 13.17
N LEU A 254 21.44 19.01 12.95
CA LEU A 254 22.66 18.22 12.92
C LEU A 254 23.53 18.59 11.71
N GLN A 255 22.95 18.83 10.53
CA GLN A 255 23.68 19.32 9.35
C GLN A 255 24.37 20.66 9.61
N VAL A 256 23.66 21.62 10.22
CA VAL A 256 24.22 22.94 10.56
C VAL A 256 25.29 22.82 11.65
N ALA A 257 25.07 21.96 12.65
CA ALA A 257 26.03 21.72 13.72
C ALA A 257 27.32 21.07 13.18
N ILE A 258 27.21 20.09 12.27
CA ILE A 258 28.36 19.47 11.59
C ILE A 258 29.14 20.53 10.82
N ALA A 259 28.46 21.35 10.02
CA ALA A 259 29.10 22.43 9.28
C ALA A 259 29.81 23.43 10.17
N TRP A 260 29.15 23.83 11.26
CA TRP A 260 29.76 24.71 12.25
C TRP A 260 31.01 24.07 12.89
N MET A 261 30.94 22.83 13.34
CA MET A 261 32.06 22.13 13.99
C MET A 261 33.22 21.87 13.04
N HIS A 262 32.94 21.55 11.78
CA HIS A 262 33.96 21.34 10.75
C HIS A 262 34.66 22.65 10.38
N LEU A 263 33.91 23.73 10.14
CA LEU A 263 34.47 25.05 9.79
C LEU A 263 35.23 25.69 10.95
N THR A 264 34.77 25.49 12.19
CA THR A 264 35.48 25.97 13.40
C THR A 264 36.62 25.05 13.85
N ARG A 265 36.85 23.95 13.12
CA ARG A 265 37.91 22.96 13.39
C ARG A 265 37.86 22.34 14.79
N GLN A 266 36.66 22.06 15.31
CA GLN A 266 36.48 21.31 16.57
C GLN A 266 36.54 19.79 16.34
N VAL A 267 37.50 19.32 15.54
CA VAL A 267 37.58 17.91 15.09
C VAL A 267 38.07 16.97 16.20
N HIS A 268 38.88 17.48 17.13
CA HIS A 268 39.57 16.67 18.15
C HIS A 268 38.69 15.99 19.20
N THR A 269 37.44 16.43 19.39
CA THR A 269 36.60 15.97 20.51
C THR A 269 35.78 14.71 20.19
N GLY A 270 35.92 14.11 18.99
CA GLY A 270 35.17 12.91 18.58
C GLY A 270 33.66 13.11 18.36
N TYR A 271 33.08 14.19 18.90
CA TYR A 271 31.68 14.56 18.71
C TYR A 271 31.31 14.79 17.24
N LEU A 272 32.24 15.32 16.43
CA LEU A 272 32.01 15.49 14.99
C LEU A 272 31.78 14.15 14.30
N SER A 273 32.59 13.13 14.60
CA SER A 273 32.45 11.79 14.03
C SER A 273 31.13 11.12 14.46
N ILE A 274 30.74 11.29 15.73
CA ILE A 274 29.44 10.80 16.24
C ILE A 274 28.27 11.51 15.51
N ALA A 275 28.35 12.83 15.36
CA ALA A 275 27.34 13.62 14.67
C ALA A 275 27.23 13.21 13.19
N CYS A 276 28.35 13.03 12.48
CA CYS A 276 28.36 12.56 11.10
C CYS A 276 27.76 11.16 10.96
N ALA A 277 28.12 10.23 11.86
CA ALA A 277 27.58 8.88 11.85
C ALA A 277 26.06 8.86 12.08
N LEU A 278 25.58 9.65 13.05
CA LEU A 278 24.15 9.79 13.31
C LEU A 278 23.41 10.41 12.11
N GLN A 279 23.98 11.45 11.51
CA GLN A 279 23.41 12.12 10.33
C GLN A 279 23.30 11.16 9.13
N CYS A 280 24.30 10.30 8.89
CA CYS A 280 24.23 9.28 7.83
C CYS A 280 23.00 8.38 8.00
N ILE A 281 22.75 7.91 9.24
CA ILE A 281 21.60 7.04 9.53
C ILE A 281 20.28 7.81 9.38
N LEU A 282 20.20 9.03 9.90
CA LEU A 282 18.98 9.83 9.84
C LEU A 282 18.62 10.22 8.39
N LEU A 283 19.59 10.54 7.54
CA LEU A 283 19.36 10.80 6.12
C LEU A 283 18.85 9.55 5.39
N LEU A 284 19.40 8.37 5.67
CA LEU A 284 18.88 7.12 5.08
C LEU A 284 17.47 6.80 5.58
N PHE A 285 17.16 7.10 6.84
CA PHE A 285 15.81 6.96 7.36
C PHE A 285 14.85 7.94 6.69
N ARG A 286 15.27 9.19 6.49
CA ARG A 286 14.49 10.19 5.76
C ARG A 286 14.23 9.79 4.30
N LEU A 287 15.14 9.07 3.65
CA LEU A 287 14.91 8.52 2.31
C LEU A 287 13.65 7.63 2.24
N GLN A 288 13.29 6.97 3.35
CA GLN A 288 12.07 6.15 3.43
C GLN A 288 10.80 6.97 3.22
N PHE A 289 10.78 8.27 3.53
CA PHE A 289 9.65 9.14 3.20
C PHE A 289 9.35 9.13 1.70
N PHE A 290 10.38 9.19 0.86
CA PHE A 290 10.25 9.18 -0.60
C PHE A 290 9.94 7.81 -1.20
N SER A 291 9.92 6.73 -0.41
CA SER A 291 9.32 5.46 -0.87
C SER A 291 7.87 5.66 -1.32
N ARG A 292 7.19 6.70 -0.80
CA ARG A 292 5.86 7.17 -1.19
C ARG A 292 5.70 7.48 -2.69
N VAL A 293 6.79 7.70 -3.42
CA VAL A 293 6.74 8.06 -4.86
C VAL A 293 6.58 6.84 -5.79
N PHE A 294 7.13 5.69 -5.42
CA PHE A 294 7.35 4.56 -6.34
C PHE A 294 6.20 3.55 -6.36
N ALA A 295 5.53 3.36 -7.51
CA ALA A 295 4.33 2.53 -7.69
C ALA A 295 4.37 1.12 -7.09
N ALA A 296 5.53 0.48 -7.15
CA ALA A 296 5.72 -0.89 -6.68
C ALA A 296 5.91 -1.01 -5.15
N THR A 297 6.30 0.06 -4.46
CA THR A 297 6.57 0.10 -3.00
C THR A 297 5.66 1.08 -2.26
N ARG A 298 4.65 1.61 -2.96
CA ARG A 298 4.29 3.02 -2.90
C ARG A 298 3.68 3.51 -1.60
N PHE A 299 2.84 2.76 -0.91
CA PHE A 299 2.07 3.37 0.18
C PHE A 299 1.78 2.43 1.35
N ALA A 300 2.22 1.18 1.25
CA ALA A 300 2.05 0.20 2.30
C ALA A 300 3.22 0.22 3.28
N PHE A 301 4.47 0.43 2.86
CA PHE A 301 5.60 0.07 3.75
C PHE A 301 5.63 0.86 5.05
N LEU A 302 5.57 2.21 5.00
CA LEU A 302 5.69 3.02 6.21
C LEU A 302 4.51 2.83 7.17
N GLU A 303 3.28 2.88 6.67
CA GLU A 303 2.09 2.66 7.49
C GLU A 303 1.95 1.21 7.93
N ALA A 304 2.32 0.24 7.10
CA ALA A 304 2.36 -1.16 7.49
C ALA A 304 3.43 -1.39 8.56
N VAL A 305 4.60 -0.74 8.48
CA VAL A 305 5.60 -0.78 9.55
C VAL A 305 5.07 -0.11 10.80
N LYS A 306 4.42 1.05 10.71
CA LYS A 306 3.86 1.76 11.87
C LYS A 306 2.73 0.98 12.53
N GLU A 307 1.78 0.46 11.76
CA GLU A 307 0.68 -0.38 12.23
C GLU A 307 1.23 -1.69 12.81
N ALA A 308 2.18 -2.33 12.13
CA ALA A 308 2.88 -3.50 12.62
C ALA A 308 3.56 -3.23 13.96
N VAL A 309 4.40 -2.19 14.04
CA VAL A 309 5.10 -1.78 15.26
C VAL A 309 4.12 -1.47 16.38
N SER A 310 3.02 -0.79 16.09
CA SER A 310 1.94 -0.53 17.05
C SER A 310 1.34 -1.84 17.56
N ALA A 311 1.01 -2.76 16.65
CA ALA A 311 0.42 -4.06 16.97
C ALA A 311 1.36 -4.95 17.80
N ILE A 312 2.68 -4.87 17.59
CA ILE A 312 3.68 -5.68 18.32
C ILE A 312 4.32 -4.93 19.49
N SER A 313 4.03 -3.64 19.71
CA SER A 313 4.72 -2.79 20.69
C SER A 313 4.66 -3.34 22.11
N ILE A 314 3.46 -3.76 22.53
CA ILE A 314 3.22 -4.40 23.83
C ILE A 314 4.01 -5.71 23.93
N TYR A 315 4.09 -6.44 22.83
CA TYR A 315 4.81 -7.71 22.76
C TYR A 315 6.33 -7.53 22.87
N LEU A 316 6.88 -6.53 22.16
CA LEU A 316 8.29 -6.14 22.28
C LEU A 316 8.63 -5.72 23.71
N PHE A 317 7.72 -5.01 24.39
CA PHE A 317 7.89 -4.68 25.80
C PHE A 317 7.96 -5.93 26.68
N PHE A 318 7.04 -6.90 26.50
CA PHE A 318 7.11 -8.19 27.22
C PHE A 318 8.38 -8.98 26.89
N MET A 319 8.83 -8.98 25.64
CA MET A 319 10.07 -9.61 25.22
C MET A 319 11.28 -9.02 25.95
N LEU A 320 11.38 -7.69 26.04
CA LEU A 320 12.43 -7.00 26.79
C LEU A 320 12.35 -7.31 28.29
N LEU A 321 11.15 -7.39 28.86
CA LEU A 321 10.95 -7.74 30.27
C LEU A 321 11.43 -9.17 30.59
N ILE A 322 11.06 -10.14 29.75
CA ILE A 322 11.50 -11.54 29.88
C ILE A 322 13.02 -11.61 29.73
N MET A 323 13.57 -10.95 28.71
CA MET A 323 15.01 -10.90 28.47
C MET A 323 15.78 -10.29 29.67
N MET A 324 15.25 -9.23 30.27
CA MET A 324 15.81 -8.64 31.49
C MET A 324 15.72 -9.61 32.68
N GLY A 325 14.61 -10.34 32.83
CA GLY A 325 14.46 -11.37 33.85
C GLY A 325 15.51 -12.48 33.74
N PHE A 326 15.76 -12.97 32.52
CA PHE A 326 16.82 -13.95 32.26
C PHE A 326 18.22 -13.36 32.45
N ALA A 327 18.46 -12.10 32.04
CA ALA A 327 19.73 -11.43 32.25
C ALA A 327 20.09 -11.33 33.74
N VAL A 328 19.13 -10.97 34.59
CA VAL A 328 19.31 -10.95 36.06
C VAL A 328 19.54 -12.36 36.59
N ALA A 329 18.79 -13.36 36.12
CA ALA A 329 18.98 -14.75 36.55
C ALA A 329 20.38 -15.28 36.21
N PHE A 330 20.88 -15.02 35.00
CA PHE A 330 22.24 -15.38 34.60
C PHE A 330 23.30 -14.61 35.39
N HIS A 331 23.12 -13.31 35.61
CA HIS A 331 24.04 -12.52 36.42
C HIS A 331 24.16 -13.06 37.86
N VAL A 332 23.03 -13.47 38.47
CA VAL A 332 23.02 -14.10 39.79
C VAL A 332 23.68 -15.48 39.77
N LEU A 333 23.44 -16.27 38.72
CA LEU A 333 23.99 -17.62 38.58
C LEU A 333 25.52 -17.60 38.41
N PHE A 334 26.04 -16.65 37.61
CA PHE A 334 27.47 -16.45 37.35
C PHE A 334 28.18 -15.57 38.39
N ARG A 335 27.55 -15.28 39.54
CA ARG A 335 28.14 -14.45 40.62
C ARG A 335 29.53 -14.93 41.07
N LYS A 336 29.81 -16.24 41.03
CA LYS A 336 31.11 -16.83 41.40
C LYS A 336 32.10 -16.94 40.23
N ASP A 337 31.62 -16.77 39.00
CA ASP A 337 32.35 -16.99 37.75
C ASP A 337 32.54 -15.68 36.96
N GLN A 338 32.69 -14.55 37.67
CA GLN A 338 32.89 -13.21 37.10
C GLN A 338 34.20 -13.05 36.30
N LYS A 339 34.98 -14.13 36.13
CA LYS A 339 36.12 -14.17 35.20
C LYS A 339 35.66 -14.05 33.74
N HIS A 340 34.42 -14.42 33.44
CA HIS A 340 33.80 -14.22 32.14
C HIS A 340 33.09 -12.86 32.10
N GLU A 341 33.51 -11.96 31.21
CA GLU A 341 32.99 -10.59 31.13
C GLU A 341 31.51 -10.52 30.69
N GLU A 342 31.02 -11.57 30.01
CA GLU A 342 29.68 -11.66 29.40
C GLU A 342 28.54 -11.56 30.43
N PHE A 343 28.78 -12.01 31.67
CA PHE A 343 27.79 -12.02 32.76
C PHE A 343 28.24 -11.23 34.01
N ALA A 344 29.40 -10.55 33.93
CA ALA A 344 30.00 -9.86 35.06
C ALA A 344 29.15 -8.67 35.55
N THR A 345 28.43 -8.00 34.66
CA THR A 345 27.50 -6.91 34.99
C THR A 345 26.11 -7.21 34.42
N ILE A 346 25.08 -6.60 35.01
CA ILE A 346 23.69 -6.73 34.51
C ILE A 346 23.59 -6.22 33.06
N THR A 347 24.29 -5.14 32.73
CA THR A 347 24.33 -4.59 31.37
C THR A 347 24.96 -5.56 30.39
N ASN A 348 26.11 -6.15 30.73
CA ASN A 348 26.75 -7.16 29.88
C ASN A 348 25.86 -8.40 29.75
N ALA A 349 25.26 -8.87 30.85
CA ALA A 349 24.34 -10.00 30.82
C ALA A 349 23.14 -9.73 29.90
N PHE A 350 22.57 -8.52 29.94
CA PHE A 350 21.48 -8.12 29.06
C PHE A 350 21.91 -8.04 27.59
N LEU A 351 23.08 -7.44 27.30
CA LEU A 351 23.64 -7.40 25.95
C LEU A 351 23.95 -8.80 25.42
N THR A 352 24.47 -9.70 26.27
CA THR A 352 24.72 -11.10 25.95
C THR A 352 23.42 -11.85 25.66
N MET A 353 22.33 -11.59 26.41
CA MET A 353 21.01 -12.14 26.07
C MET A 353 20.53 -11.61 24.71
N TYR A 354 20.60 -10.29 24.49
CA TYR A 354 20.16 -9.67 23.24
C TYR A 354 20.93 -10.21 22.02
N ALA A 355 22.25 -10.28 22.10
CA ALA A 355 23.10 -10.81 21.03
C ALA A 355 22.76 -12.27 20.69
N ASN A 356 22.34 -13.05 21.69
CA ASN A 356 21.95 -14.45 21.52
C ASN A 356 20.44 -14.66 21.33
N GLN A 357 19.67 -13.63 21.00
CA GLN A 357 18.22 -13.77 20.79
C GLN A 357 17.87 -14.71 19.61
N ASN A 358 18.68 -14.69 18.55
CA ASN A 358 18.49 -15.51 17.34
C ASN A 358 19.35 -16.78 17.30
N GLY A 359 20.14 -17.03 18.35
CA GLY A 359 21.12 -18.11 18.41
C GLY A 359 21.03 -18.90 19.71
N LEU A 360 21.81 -19.99 19.80
CA LEU A 360 22.03 -20.68 21.05
C LEU A 360 23.14 -19.97 21.82
N LEU A 361 22.89 -19.67 23.09
CA LEU A 361 23.95 -19.29 24.03
C LEU A 361 25.07 -20.30 23.98
N ASP A 362 26.33 -19.83 24.07
CA ASP A 362 27.49 -20.72 24.03
C ASP A 362 27.42 -21.75 25.17
N LEU A 363 27.11 -22.99 24.80
CA LEU A 363 26.98 -24.11 25.73
C LEU A 363 28.33 -24.49 26.35
N GLY A 364 29.46 -24.13 25.72
CA GLY A 364 30.79 -24.28 26.27
C GLY A 364 30.98 -23.42 27.51
N LEU A 365 30.63 -22.14 27.40
CA LEU A 365 30.62 -21.17 28.50
C LEU A 365 29.68 -21.58 29.65
N MET A 366 28.51 -22.13 29.31
CA MET A 366 27.57 -22.61 30.34
C MET A 366 28.10 -23.82 31.10
N ARG A 367 28.83 -24.71 30.43
CA ARG A 367 29.44 -25.91 31.05
C ARG A 367 30.67 -25.60 31.88
N SER A 368 31.36 -24.49 31.63
CA SER A 368 32.50 -24.04 32.46
C SER A 368 32.07 -23.29 33.72
N SER A 369 30.78 -23.02 33.89
CA SER A 369 30.24 -22.39 35.10
C SER A 369 30.29 -23.31 36.33
N HIS A 370 30.27 -22.70 37.51
CA HIS A 370 30.26 -23.40 38.80
C HIS A 370 29.04 -24.32 38.97
N ASN A 371 27.91 -23.95 38.36
CA ASN A 371 26.66 -24.71 38.38
C ASN A 371 26.23 -25.05 36.94
N PRO A 372 26.92 -26.00 36.27
CA PRO A 372 26.77 -26.21 34.84
C PRO A 372 25.38 -26.73 34.46
N VAL A 373 24.75 -27.54 35.33
CA VAL A 373 23.41 -28.08 35.08
C VAL A 373 22.37 -26.97 35.08
N SER A 374 22.40 -26.07 36.07
CA SER A 374 21.45 -24.95 36.16
C SER A 374 21.68 -23.94 35.04
N ALA A 375 22.93 -23.67 34.65
CA ALA A 375 23.27 -22.75 33.58
C ALA A 375 22.79 -23.27 32.22
N VAL A 376 23.03 -24.55 31.92
CA VAL A 376 22.55 -25.19 30.70
C VAL A 376 21.02 -25.25 30.69
N LEU A 377 20.37 -25.59 31.81
CA LEU A 377 18.90 -25.63 31.87
C LEU A 377 18.27 -24.25 31.63
N LEU A 378 18.84 -23.20 32.24
CA LEU A 378 18.38 -21.83 32.05
C LEU A 378 18.62 -21.35 30.61
N ALA A 379 19.75 -21.72 29.99
CA ALA A 379 20.05 -21.40 28.60
C ALA A 379 19.12 -22.10 27.62
N VAL A 380 18.82 -23.38 27.82
CA VAL A 380 17.83 -24.12 27.03
C VAL A 380 16.43 -23.52 27.23
N GLY A 381 16.07 -23.17 28.46
CA GLY A 381 14.81 -22.49 28.77
C GLY A 381 14.68 -21.13 28.08
N TYR A 382 15.75 -20.31 28.09
CA TYR A 382 15.80 -19.05 27.37
C TYR A 382 15.65 -19.25 25.86
N ALA A 383 16.41 -20.17 25.26
CA ALA A 383 16.33 -20.46 23.83
C ALA A 383 14.94 -20.97 23.40
N PHE A 384 14.31 -21.80 24.24
CA PHE A 384 12.93 -22.26 24.01
C PHE A 384 11.93 -21.09 24.09
N VAL A 385 11.94 -20.33 25.19
CA VAL A 385 10.99 -19.23 25.39
C VAL A 385 11.20 -18.13 24.34
N MET A 386 12.41 -17.58 24.22
CA MET A 386 12.67 -16.47 23.31
C MET A 386 12.66 -16.91 21.84
N GLY A 387 13.40 -17.96 21.50
CA GLY A 387 13.57 -18.40 20.13
C GLY A 387 12.36 -19.15 19.57
N MET A 388 11.79 -20.11 20.31
CA MET A 388 10.68 -20.92 19.79
C MET A 388 9.30 -20.34 20.08
N VAL A 389 9.07 -19.76 21.26
CA VAL A 389 7.74 -19.23 21.59
C VAL A 389 7.62 -17.79 21.12
N ILE A 390 8.52 -16.92 21.58
CA ILE A 390 8.32 -15.48 21.45
C ILE A 390 8.50 -14.99 20.02
N VAL A 391 9.60 -15.34 19.37
CA VAL A 391 9.86 -14.95 17.97
C VAL A 391 8.81 -15.53 17.01
N ASN A 392 8.39 -16.78 17.19
CA ASN A 392 7.38 -17.39 16.32
C ASN A 392 5.99 -16.77 16.48
N MET A 393 5.58 -16.45 17.72
CA MET A 393 4.34 -15.69 17.94
C MET A 393 4.43 -14.28 17.35
N LEU A 394 5.59 -13.62 17.45
CA LEU A 394 5.81 -12.30 16.84
C LEU A 394 5.62 -12.33 15.32
N ILE A 395 6.15 -13.35 14.65
CA ILE A 395 5.98 -13.53 13.19
C ILE A 395 4.50 -13.74 12.85
N GLY A 396 3.77 -14.56 13.62
CA GLY A 396 2.34 -14.78 13.41
C GLY A 396 1.50 -13.51 13.58
N LEU A 397 1.77 -12.73 14.63
CA LEU A 397 1.10 -11.43 14.86
C LEU A 397 1.44 -10.42 13.77
N MET A 398 2.70 -10.37 13.35
CA MET A 398 3.16 -9.52 12.26
C MET A 398 2.43 -9.85 10.95
N SER A 399 2.31 -11.13 10.59
CA SER A 399 1.58 -11.55 9.39
C SER A 399 0.13 -11.08 9.41
N ASN A 400 -0.57 -11.29 10.53
CA ASN A 400 -1.97 -10.87 10.67
C ASN A 400 -2.14 -9.34 10.61
N ALA A 401 -1.23 -8.58 11.22
CA ALA A 401 -1.25 -7.12 11.15
C ALA A 401 -0.99 -6.60 9.73
N LEU A 402 -0.05 -7.22 9.01
CA LEU A 402 0.23 -6.89 7.61
C LEU A 402 -0.96 -7.22 6.71
N ASP A 403 -1.60 -8.39 6.88
CA ASP A 403 -2.77 -8.79 6.11
C ASP A 403 -3.96 -7.83 6.32
N LYS A 404 -4.22 -7.43 7.57
CA LYS A 404 -5.24 -6.43 7.89
C LYS A 404 -4.91 -5.07 7.27
N THR A 405 -3.65 -4.67 7.26
CA THR A 405 -3.23 -3.41 6.62
C THR A 405 -3.40 -3.48 5.11
N ASN A 406 -3.17 -4.65 4.52
CA ASN A 406 -3.29 -4.88 3.09
C ASN A 406 -4.74 -4.79 2.57
N GLN A 407 -5.75 -5.08 3.39
CA GLN A 407 -7.16 -5.06 3.00
C GLN A 407 -7.74 -3.66 2.71
N ASP A 408 -7.11 -2.59 3.20
CA ASP A 408 -7.58 -1.21 3.03
C ASP A 408 -6.66 -0.39 2.09
N LEU A 409 -5.77 -1.06 1.33
CA LEU A 409 -4.68 -0.39 0.63
C LEU A 409 -5.15 0.57 -0.43
N ALA A 410 -6.21 0.23 -1.19
CA ALA A 410 -6.69 1.08 -2.26
C ALA A 410 -7.17 2.43 -1.72
N THR A 411 -7.98 2.39 -0.65
CA THR A 411 -8.54 3.59 -0.03
C THR A 411 -7.48 4.39 0.71
N LYS A 412 -6.60 3.72 1.46
CA LYS A 412 -5.47 4.38 2.13
C LYS A 412 -4.50 5.01 1.13
N SER A 413 -4.25 4.39 -0.01
CA SER A 413 -3.38 4.95 -1.07
C SER A 413 -3.90 6.28 -1.58
N VAL A 414 -5.21 6.43 -1.77
CA VAL A 414 -5.82 7.70 -2.19
C VAL A 414 -5.69 8.76 -1.10
N LEU A 415 -5.90 8.38 0.17
CA LEU A 415 -5.69 9.30 1.31
C LEU A 415 -4.25 9.80 1.37
N HIS A 416 -3.24 8.92 1.25
CA HIS A 416 -1.84 9.35 1.30
C HIS A 416 -1.47 10.27 0.14
N LYS A 417 -1.98 10.00 -1.06
CA LYS A 417 -1.83 10.93 -2.18
C LYS A 417 -2.46 12.28 -1.85
N ALA A 418 -3.63 12.29 -1.21
CA ALA A 418 -4.30 13.51 -0.79
C ALA A 418 -3.51 14.30 0.27
N GLU A 419 -2.91 13.62 1.26
CA GLU A 419 -2.03 14.24 2.26
C GLU A 419 -0.82 14.91 1.60
N ILE A 420 -0.12 14.18 0.72
CA ILE A 420 1.06 14.72 0.00
C ILE A 420 0.65 15.91 -0.88
N ILE A 421 -0.51 15.82 -1.55
CA ILE A 421 -1.01 16.94 -2.37
C ILE A 421 -1.32 18.15 -1.49
N ASP A 422 -1.93 17.98 -0.32
CA ASP A 422 -2.22 19.08 0.61
C ASP A 422 -0.92 19.71 1.14
N GLU A 423 0.07 18.90 1.53
CA GLU A 423 1.40 19.36 1.94
C GLU A 423 2.11 20.13 0.82
N LEU A 424 2.08 19.62 -0.42
CA LEU A 424 2.66 20.30 -1.57
C LEU A 424 1.90 21.58 -1.93
N GLU A 425 0.58 21.62 -1.79
CA GLU A 425 -0.20 22.84 -2.03
C GLU A 425 0.09 23.90 -0.96
N ALA A 426 0.18 23.50 0.31
CA ALA A 426 0.47 24.40 1.42
C ALA A 426 1.88 25.02 1.34
N THR A 427 2.82 24.34 0.70
CA THR A 427 4.20 24.82 0.53
C THR A 427 4.40 25.74 -0.68
N ILE A 428 3.44 25.79 -1.60
CA ILE A 428 3.52 26.68 -2.77
C ILE A 428 3.32 28.14 -2.31
N PRO A 429 4.29 29.04 -2.58
CA PRO A 429 4.10 30.45 -2.30
C PRO A 429 2.94 31.04 -3.11
N ARG A 430 2.12 31.89 -2.49
CA ARG A 430 0.92 32.50 -3.11
C ARG A 430 1.18 33.20 -4.46
N PHE A 431 2.36 33.81 -4.63
CA PHE A 431 2.72 34.47 -5.89
C PHE A 431 2.94 33.48 -7.05
N ILE A 432 3.26 32.22 -6.76
CA ILE A 432 3.37 31.16 -7.76
C ILE A 432 2.00 30.53 -8.02
N GLU A 433 1.13 30.47 -7.00
CA GLU A 433 -0.24 29.96 -7.12
C GLU A 433 -1.04 30.68 -8.23
N ASP A 434 -0.96 32.02 -8.29
CA ASP A 434 -1.61 32.81 -9.34
C ASP A 434 -1.08 32.49 -10.74
N ARG A 435 0.22 32.20 -10.85
CA ARG A 435 0.85 31.77 -12.11
C ARG A 435 0.43 30.35 -12.49
N PHE A 436 0.24 29.45 -11.52
CA PHE A 436 -0.25 28.09 -11.76
C PHE A 436 -1.72 28.03 -12.17
N LYS A 437 -2.57 28.91 -11.61
CA LYS A 437 -3.95 29.13 -12.11
C LYS A 437 -3.93 29.53 -13.59
N GLY A 438 -3.02 30.42 -13.97
CA GLY A 438 -2.80 30.82 -15.38
C GLY A 438 -2.34 29.68 -16.30
N TRP A 439 -1.59 28.70 -15.79
CA TRP A 439 -1.11 27.52 -16.55
C TRP A 439 -2.13 26.38 -16.67
N GLY A 440 -3.34 26.56 -16.15
CA GLY A 440 -4.42 25.57 -16.25
C GLY A 440 -4.16 24.31 -15.41
N TRP A 441 -3.49 24.46 -14.27
CA TRP A 441 -3.30 23.37 -13.30
C TRP A 441 -4.59 23.05 -12.53
N TYR A 442 -5.49 24.03 -12.43
CA TYR A 442 -6.76 23.93 -11.72
C TYR A 442 -7.93 24.15 -12.70
N PRO A 443 -8.44 23.08 -13.33
CA PRO A 443 -9.60 23.17 -14.22
C PRO A 443 -10.90 23.26 -13.41
N GLU A 444 -11.92 23.92 -13.98
CA GLU A 444 -13.25 24.01 -13.35
C GLU A 444 -13.95 22.64 -13.27
N TRP A 445 -13.71 21.77 -14.25
CA TRP A 445 -14.34 20.45 -14.39
C TRP A 445 -13.30 19.37 -14.66
N ILE A 446 -13.46 18.22 -14.01
CA ILE A 446 -12.62 17.03 -14.21
C ILE A 446 -13.43 15.97 -14.94
N HIS A 447 -12.90 15.52 -16.06
CA HIS A 447 -13.40 14.41 -16.86
C HIS A 447 -12.59 13.17 -16.55
N ILE A 448 -13.27 12.04 -16.42
CA ILE A 448 -12.66 10.73 -16.14
C ILE A 448 -13.02 9.79 -17.28
N LEU A 449 -12.06 8.95 -17.65
CA LEU A 449 -12.22 7.85 -18.58
C LEU A 449 -11.84 6.56 -17.85
N ARG A 450 -12.71 5.56 -17.91
CA ARG A 450 -12.50 4.25 -17.29
C ARG A 450 -12.70 3.16 -18.34
N ILE A 451 -11.96 2.07 -18.20
CA ILE A 451 -12.20 0.84 -18.97
C ILE A 451 -13.23 0.01 -18.21
N ASP A 452 -14.29 -0.44 -18.88
CA ASP A 452 -15.29 -1.34 -18.30
C ASP A 452 -14.73 -2.78 -18.23
N PRO A 453 -14.46 -3.33 -17.02
CA PRO A 453 -13.93 -4.68 -16.86
C PRO A 453 -14.95 -5.77 -17.19
N ASP A 454 -16.25 -5.53 -17.04
CA ASP A 454 -17.28 -6.55 -17.26
C ASP A 454 -17.53 -6.84 -18.75
N ARG A 455 -17.03 -5.95 -19.61
CA ARG A 455 -17.12 -6.00 -21.07
C ARG A 455 -15.77 -6.19 -21.75
N LEU A 456 -14.69 -6.33 -20.97
CA LEU A 456 -13.39 -6.81 -21.44
C LEU A 456 -13.51 -8.32 -21.67
N ASP A 457 -13.87 -8.70 -22.90
CA ASP A 457 -13.91 -10.08 -23.38
C ASP A 457 -14.73 -11.06 -22.50
N LYS A 458 -16.04 -10.82 -22.36
CA LYS A 458 -16.93 -11.97 -22.44
C LYS A 458 -16.86 -12.43 -23.90
N PRO A 459 -16.38 -13.66 -24.21
CA PRO A 459 -16.49 -14.18 -25.57
C PRO A 459 -17.95 -13.97 -25.96
N SER A 460 -18.18 -13.25 -27.06
CA SER A 460 -19.51 -12.87 -27.53
C SER A 460 -20.50 -14.00 -27.26
N ASP A 461 -21.69 -13.73 -26.73
CA ASP A 461 -22.69 -14.77 -26.46
C ASP A 461 -22.96 -15.67 -27.69
N ASP A 462 -22.62 -15.22 -28.90
CA ASP A 462 -22.56 -16.01 -30.15
C ASP A 462 -21.49 -17.13 -30.16
N LEU A 463 -20.32 -16.91 -29.55
CA LEU A 463 -19.25 -17.91 -29.40
C LEU A 463 -19.56 -18.87 -28.24
N ALA A 464 -20.14 -18.37 -27.15
CA ALA A 464 -20.62 -19.23 -26.06
C ALA A 464 -21.77 -20.14 -26.53
N SER A 465 -22.68 -19.61 -27.35
CA SER A 465 -23.78 -20.38 -27.95
C SER A 465 -23.34 -21.32 -29.08
N MET A 466 -22.29 -20.98 -29.84
CA MET A 466 -21.66 -21.90 -30.80
C MET A 466 -20.92 -23.06 -30.12
N TRP A 467 -20.46 -22.89 -28.89
CA TRP A 467 -19.77 -23.93 -28.12
C TRP A 467 -20.71 -24.70 -27.19
N SER A 468 -21.95 -24.22 -26.98
CA SER A 468 -22.97 -24.88 -26.17
C SER A 468 -23.87 -25.85 -26.94
N SER A 469 -23.55 -26.22 -28.19
CA SER A 469 -24.17 -27.39 -28.85
C SER A 469 -23.31 -27.85 -30.04
N PRO A 470 -22.68 -29.05 -29.98
CA PRO A 470 -23.37 -30.34 -29.98
C PRO A 470 -22.82 -31.35 -28.94
N SER A 471 -22.57 -30.92 -27.70
CA SER A 471 -22.18 -31.84 -26.61
C SER A 471 -23.35 -32.63 -26.02
N ASP A 472 -24.59 -32.12 -26.13
CA ASP A 472 -25.77 -32.77 -25.56
C ASP A 472 -26.34 -33.92 -26.43
N GLU A 473 -26.16 -33.87 -27.75
CA GLU A 473 -26.47 -35.01 -28.63
C GLU A 473 -25.42 -36.13 -28.51
N GLY A 474 -24.15 -35.77 -28.25
CA GLY A 474 -23.08 -36.75 -28.00
C GLY A 474 -23.23 -37.46 -26.67
N SER A 475 -23.59 -36.75 -25.60
CA SER A 475 -23.79 -37.31 -24.25
C SER A 475 -24.92 -38.34 -24.23
N SER A 476 -26.08 -38.01 -24.82
CA SER A 476 -27.23 -38.93 -24.87
C SER A 476 -26.98 -40.16 -25.74
N ALA A 477 -26.26 -40.02 -26.85
CA ALA A 477 -25.86 -41.16 -27.69
C ALA A 477 -24.81 -42.06 -27.03
N VAL A 478 -23.89 -41.49 -26.24
CA VAL A 478 -22.89 -42.23 -25.46
C VAL A 478 -23.54 -42.93 -24.26
N GLU A 479 -24.48 -42.28 -23.56
CA GLU A 479 -25.29 -42.91 -22.50
C GLU A 479 -26.13 -44.07 -23.05
N ALA A 480 -26.76 -43.91 -24.21
CA ALA A 480 -27.51 -44.99 -24.86
C ALA A 480 -26.61 -46.17 -25.24
N LYS A 481 -25.37 -45.91 -25.71
CA LYS A 481 -24.37 -46.96 -25.97
C LYS A 481 -23.89 -47.64 -24.70
N LEU A 482 -23.66 -46.89 -23.62
CA LEU A 482 -23.28 -47.43 -22.31
C LEU A 482 -24.39 -48.33 -21.75
N GLN A 483 -25.65 -47.92 -21.84
CA GLN A 483 -26.79 -48.74 -21.43
C GLN A 483 -26.93 -50.01 -22.29
N ALA A 484 -26.74 -49.91 -23.61
CA ALA A 484 -26.76 -51.07 -24.50
C ALA A 484 -25.63 -52.06 -24.19
N MET A 485 -24.44 -51.56 -23.87
CA MET A 485 -23.28 -52.39 -23.52
C MET A 485 -23.46 -53.04 -22.14
N GLN A 486 -24.05 -52.32 -21.18
CA GLN A 486 -24.41 -52.87 -19.87
C GLN A 486 -25.43 -54.02 -20.01
N ALA A 487 -26.46 -53.85 -20.86
CA ALA A 487 -27.45 -54.89 -21.13
C ALA A 487 -26.84 -56.13 -21.84
N GLN A 488 -25.76 -55.95 -22.62
CA GLN A 488 -25.02 -57.07 -23.20
C GLN A 488 -24.19 -57.82 -22.16
N LEU A 489 -23.58 -57.10 -21.21
CA LEU A 489 -22.87 -57.69 -20.07
C LEU A 489 -23.82 -58.50 -19.19
N ASP A 490 -24.99 -57.97 -18.86
CA ASP A 490 -26.00 -58.68 -18.05
C ASP A 490 -26.50 -59.95 -18.77
N ARG A 491 -26.66 -59.91 -20.10
CA ARG A 491 -26.98 -61.11 -20.90
C ARG A 491 -25.86 -62.14 -20.88
N LEU A 492 -24.61 -61.70 -20.98
CA LEU A 492 -23.45 -62.59 -20.91
C LEU A 492 -23.31 -63.23 -19.52
N GLU A 493 -23.58 -62.46 -18.46
CA GLU A 493 -23.57 -62.94 -17.08
C GLU A 493 -24.70 -63.95 -16.84
N ALA A 494 -25.90 -63.68 -17.36
CA ALA A 494 -27.03 -64.63 -17.30
C ALA A 494 -26.75 -65.94 -18.07
N LEU A 495 -26.07 -65.85 -19.23
CA LEU A 495 -25.65 -67.02 -20.00
C LEU A 495 -24.53 -67.80 -19.30
N LEU A 496 -23.60 -67.11 -18.65
CA LEU A 496 -22.56 -67.75 -17.84
C LEU A 496 -23.15 -68.47 -16.63
N LEU A 497 -24.07 -67.84 -15.90
CA LEU A 497 -24.77 -68.46 -14.76
C LEU A 497 -25.57 -69.70 -15.17
N HIS A 498 -26.20 -69.69 -16.36
CA HIS A 498 -26.87 -70.86 -16.92
C HIS A 498 -25.88 -71.96 -17.37
N ALA A 499 -24.70 -71.59 -17.87
CA ALA A 499 -23.68 -72.54 -18.30
C ALA A 499 -22.90 -73.17 -17.12
N THR A 500 -22.77 -72.49 -15.99
CA THR A 500 -22.00 -72.95 -14.82
C THR A 500 -22.84 -73.65 -13.73
N GLY A 501 -24.15 -73.83 -13.92
CA GLY A 501 -25.00 -74.63 -13.01
C GLY A 501 -24.98 -74.16 -11.54
N GLY A 502 -24.69 -72.87 -11.30
CA GLY A 502 -24.50 -72.29 -9.98
C GLY A 502 -25.69 -71.44 -9.57
N SER A 503 -26.36 -71.82 -8.47
CA SER A 503 -27.36 -70.99 -7.80
C SER A 503 -26.82 -69.59 -7.46
N PRO A 504 -27.65 -68.53 -7.53
CA PRO A 504 -27.19 -67.16 -7.31
C PRO A 504 -26.75 -66.93 -5.85
N PRO A 505 -25.67 -66.15 -5.61
CA PRO A 505 -25.31 -65.72 -4.26
C PRO A 505 -26.25 -64.61 -3.76
N ALA A 506 -26.68 -64.75 -2.51
CA ALA A 506 -27.68 -63.92 -1.82
C ALA A 506 -27.18 -62.50 -1.42
N ALA A 507 -26.69 -61.71 -2.37
CA ALA A 507 -26.12 -60.38 -2.10
C ALA A 507 -26.74 -59.21 -2.90
N SER A 508 -27.87 -59.41 -3.60
CA SER A 508 -28.56 -58.32 -4.35
C SER A 508 -29.93 -57.91 -3.80
N ALA A 509 -30.39 -58.47 -2.68
CA ALA A 509 -31.70 -58.13 -2.09
C ALA A 509 -31.72 -56.83 -1.25
N ALA A 510 -30.59 -56.14 -1.07
CA ALA A 510 -30.50 -54.93 -0.23
C ALA A 510 -30.49 -53.59 -1.02
N ALA A 511 -30.35 -53.61 -2.35
CA ALA A 511 -30.27 -52.37 -3.16
C ALA A 511 -31.55 -52.05 -3.94
N ALA A 512 -32.55 -52.95 -3.93
CA ALA A 512 -33.81 -52.79 -4.68
C ALA A 512 -34.98 -52.21 -3.85
N ALA A 513 -34.75 -51.84 -2.58
CA ALA A 513 -35.80 -51.29 -1.70
C ALA A 513 -35.81 -49.75 -1.61
N ASP A 514 -34.73 -49.06 -2.01
CA ASP A 514 -34.59 -47.60 -1.79
C ASP A 514 -34.91 -46.72 -3.02
N SER A 515 -35.16 -47.31 -4.19
CA SER A 515 -35.49 -46.57 -5.42
C SER A 515 -36.98 -46.51 -5.77
N ALA A 516 -37.85 -47.09 -4.93
CA ALA A 516 -39.28 -47.21 -5.19
C ALA A 516 -40.19 -46.23 -4.40
N SER A 517 -39.64 -45.27 -3.64
CA SER A 517 -40.43 -44.40 -2.73
C SER A 517 -40.56 -42.91 -3.13
N SER A 518 -39.98 -42.40 -4.22
CA SER A 518 -40.01 -40.95 -4.52
C SER A 518 -40.82 -40.50 -5.75
N ARG A 519 -41.67 -41.37 -6.32
CA ARG A 519 -42.61 -40.97 -7.39
C ARG A 519 -44.06 -41.30 -7.04
N GLY A 520 -44.76 -40.32 -6.48
CA GLY A 520 -46.22 -40.29 -6.47
C GLY A 520 -46.79 -39.48 -5.32
N GLY A 521 -47.44 -38.35 -5.61
CA GLY A 521 -48.32 -37.70 -4.63
C GLY A 521 -48.36 -36.18 -4.70
N ALA A 522 -49.05 -35.66 -5.71
CA ALA A 522 -49.57 -34.29 -5.70
C ALA A 522 -50.72 -34.15 -4.70
N ALA A 523 -50.92 -32.91 -4.24
CA ALA A 523 -52.14 -32.31 -3.71
C ALA A 523 -52.60 -32.70 -2.28
N GLY A 524 -52.88 -31.66 -1.48
CA GLY A 524 -53.96 -31.71 -0.48
C GLY A 524 -53.63 -31.22 0.93
N ALA A 525 -54.01 -29.97 1.18
CA ALA A 525 -54.75 -29.51 2.37
C ALA A 525 -54.11 -29.54 3.78
N SER A 526 -53.96 -28.31 4.31
CA SER A 526 -54.63 -27.80 5.52
C SER A 526 -54.31 -28.36 6.91
N SER A 527 -54.00 -27.39 7.80
CA SER A 527 -54.22 -27.41 9.25
C SER A 527 -53.30 -28.35 10.06
N GLN A 528 -52.88 -28.11 11.29
CA GLN A 528 -53.11 -27.09 12.31
C GLN A 528 -52.18 -27.47 13.48
N LEU A 529 -51.85 -26.50 14.34
CA LEU A 529 -51.43 -26.64 15.75
C LEU A 529 -50.06 -27.32 16.03
N ALA A 530 -49.12 -26.59 16.65
CA ALA A 530 -48.90 -26.47 18.11
C ALA A 530 -48.13 -27.70 18.67
N ALA A 531 -47.15 -27.65 19.57
CA ALA A 531 -46.50 -26.64 20.39
C ALA A 531 -45.19 -27.25 20.94
N GLU A 532 -44.34 -26.40 21.53
CA GLU A 532 -43.40 -26.69 22.63
C GLU A 532 -42.40 -27.86 22.53
N LYS A 533 -41.12 -27.52 22.32
CA LYS A 533 -40.15 -27.36 23.41
C LYS A 533 -38.94 -26.53 22.99
#